data_AF-A0A7I7RQ18-F1
#
_entry.id   AF-A0A7I7RQ18-F1
#
_cell.length_a   1.000
_cell.length_b   1.000
_cell.length_c   1.000
_cell.angle_alpha   90.00
_cell.angle_beta   90.00
_cell.angle_gamma   90.00
#
_symmetry.space_group_name_H-M   'P 1'
#
loop_
_entity.id
_entity.type
_entity.pdbx_description
1 polymer ?
#
loop_
_entity_poly.entity_id
_entity_poly.type
_entity_poly.pdbx_seq_one_letter_code
_entity_poly.pdbx_strand_id
1 'polypeptide(L)'
;MRTGVDADDGATFWEHARMINHQLRQQRSREGILTASRMVEAAITPDADSDSAKRFLIAGLSNDLSVTNLGVRLVPSHCRLTPSALWGPVQLTQVAEETVTGVITYGGRMRLTKTGYMTTDGFLATLVDTLQRC
;
A
#
# COMPACT_ATOMS: atom_id res chain seq x y z
N MET A 1 -17.30 -0.04 0.24
CA MET A 1 -15.94 0.13 -0.31
C MET A 1 -16.06 0.23 -1.83
N ARG A 2 -15.76 1.40 -2.40
CA ARG A 2 -15.87 1.64 -3.84
C ARG A 2 -14.50 1.34 -4.45
N THR A 3 -14.29 0.12 -4.92
CA THR A 3 -13.11 -0.21 -5.73
C THR A 3 -13.29 0.44 -7.09
N GLY A 4 -12.22 0.96 -7.72
CA GLY A 4 -12.27 1.52 -9.08
C GLY A 4 -12.52 0.48 -10.18
N VAL A 5 -13.08 -0.67 -9.82
CA VAL A 5 -13.35 -1.85 -10.62
C VAL A 5 -14.72 -2.37 -10.20
N ASP A 6 -15.61 -2.57 -11.17
CA ASP A 6 -16.91 -3.19 -10.94
C ASP A 6 -16.71 -4.70 -10.71
N ALA A 7 -17.25 -5.21 -9.60
CA ALA A 7 -17.04 -6.60 -9.18
C ALA A 7 -17.75 -7.64 -10.07
N ASP A 8 -18.56 -7.21 -11.04
CA ASP A 8 -19.41 -8.05 -11.89
C ASP A 8 -19.16 -7.81 -13.39
N ASP A 9 -17.97 -7.30 -13.74
CA ASP A 9 -17.59 -7.06 -15.15
C ASP A 9 -17.18 -8.34 -15.91
N GLY A 10 -17.26 -9.50 -15.24
CA GLY A 10 -16.93 -10.82 -15.80
C GLY A 10 -15.44 -11.11 -15.93
N ALA A 11 -14.55 -10.19 -15.54
CA ALA A 11 -13.11 -10.40 -15.63
C ALA A 11 -12.57 -11.21 -14.43
N THR A 12 -11.52 -11.99 -14.70
CA THR A 12 -10.81 -12.77 -13.69
C THR A 12 -9.96 -11.88 -12.78
N PHE A 13 -9.62 -12.38 -11.59
CA PHE A 13 -8.72 -11.71 -10.66
C PHE A 13 -7.42 -11.21 -11.33
N TRP A 14 -6.79 -12.06 -12.14
CA TRP A 14 -5.53 -11.72 -12.79
C TRP A 14 -5.69 -10.68 -13.90
N GLU A 15 -6.85 -10.60 -14.54
CA GLU A 15 -7.16 -9.54 -15.51
C GLU A 15 -7.31 -8.20 -14.80
N HIS A 16 -8.07 -8.13 -13.70
CA HIS A 16 -8.13 -6.94 -12.86
C HIS A 16 -6.76 -6.54 -12.32
N ALA A 17 -5.96 -7.49 -11.84
CA ALA A 17 -4.61 -7.22 -11.34
C ALA A 17 -3.70 -6.63 -12.43
N ARG A 18 -3.78 -7.12 -13.67
CA ARG A 18 -3.02 -6.57 -14.81
C ARG A 18 -3.52 -5.19 -15.20
N MET A 19 -4.85 -4.98 -15.22
CA MET A 19 -5.47 -3.70 -15.54
C MET A 19 -5.05 -2.62 -14.53
N ILE A 20 -5.18 -2.90 -13.22
CA ILE A 20 -4.77 -1.97 -12.17
C ILE A 20 -3.26 -1.68 -12.28
N ASN A 21 -2.43 -2.71 -12.48
CA ASN A 21 -0.99 -2.47 -12.69
C ASN A 21 -0.73 -1.61 -13.92
N HIS A 22 -1.49 -1.80 -15.01
CA HIS A 22 -1.40 -0.96 -16.19
C HIS A 22 -1.71 0.51 -15.86
N GLN A 23 -2.80 0.77 -15.15
CA GLN A 23 -3.20 2.13 -14.73
C GLN A 23 -2.12 2.78 -13.85
N LEU A 24 -1.55 2.03 -12.92
CA LEU A 24 -0.50 2.52 -12.02
C LEU A 24 0.86 2.77 -12.69
N ARG A 25 1.11 2.22 -13.89
CA ARG A 25 2.40 2.40 -14.58
C ARG A 25 2.76 3.86 -14.83
N GLN A 26 1.79 4.68 -15.22
CA GLN A 26 2.03 6.10 -15.46
C GLN A 26 2.37 6.84 -14.17
N GLN A 27 1.67 6.56 -13.08
CA GLN A 27 1.95 7.16 -11.77
C GLN A 27 3.32 6.73 -11.21
N ARG A 28 3.78 5.52 -11.53
CA ARG A 28 5.09 4.98 -11.14
C ARG A 28 6.24 5.39 -12.06
N SER A 29 5.95 6.08 -13.17
CA SER A 29 7.02 6.57 -14.06
C SER A 29 7.82 7.67 -13.38
N ARG A 30 9.00 7.98 -13.92
CA ARG A 30 9.81 9.10 -13.42
C ARG A 30 9.03 10.41 -13.45
N GLU A 31 8.30 10.66 -14.53
CA GLU A 31 7.47 11.85 -14.73
C GLU A 31 6.29 11.86 -13.75
N GLY A 32 5.65 10.72 -13.51
CA GLY A 32 4.59 10.58 -12.52
C GLY A 32 5.09 10.89 -11.10
N ILE A 33 6.24 10.34 -10.72
CA ILE A 33 6.88 10.61 -9.42
C ILE A 33 7.25 12.09 -9.30
N LEU A 34 7.89 12.68 -10.31
CA LEU A 34 8.24 14.10 -10.28
C LEU A 34 7.01 15.01 -10.18
N THR A 35 5.93 14.66 -10.88
CA THR A 35 4.67 15.41 -10.81
C THR A 35 4.08 15.33 -9.40
N ALA A 36 4.00 14.13 -8.82
CA ALA A 36 3.53 13.95 -7.46
C ALA A 36 4.40 14.70 -6.44
N SER A 37 5.73 14.63 -6.56
CA SER A 37 6.65 15.36 -5.68
C SER A 37 6.43 16.87 -5.74
N ARG A 38 6.24 17.45 -6.93
CA ARG A 38 5.93 18.88 -7.08
C ARG A 38 4.57 19.25 -6.49
N MET A 39 3.58 18.37 -6.58
CA MET A 39 2.28 18.58 -5.93
C MET A 39 2.42 18.61 -4.40
N VAL A 40 3.24 17.73 -3.83
CA VAL A 40 3.55 17.74 -2.39
C VAL A 40 4.27 19.03 -2.00
N GLU A 41 5.29 19.43 -2.76
CA GLU A 41 6.05 20.66 -2.52
C GLU A 41 5.17 21.92 -2.58
N ALA A 42 4.21 21.96 -3.51
CA ALA A 42 3.26 23.05 -3.62
C ALA A 42 2.22 23.06 -2.49
N ALA A 43 1.91 21.90 -1.90
CA ALA A 43 0.91 21.77 -0.85
C ALA A 43 1.47 21.91 0.57
N ILE A 44 2.73 21.49 0.78
CA ILE A 44 3.47 21.64 2.03
C ILE A 44 4.76 22.41 1.72
N THR A 45 4.69 23.73 1.86
CA THR A 45 5.84 24.63 1.68
C THR A 45 6.82 24.48 2.86
N PRO A 46 8.09 24.92 2.72
CA PRO A 46 9.09 24.81 3.79
C PRO A 46 8.72 25.52 5.10
N ASP A 47 7.84 26.52 5.02
CA ASP A 47 7.30 27.30 6.14
C ASP A 47 5.90 26.81 6.59
N ALA A 48 5.41 25.70 6.04
CA ALA A 48 4.13 25.13 6.40
C ALA A 48 4.09 24.75 7.89
N ASP A 49 2.99 25.14 8.55
CA ASP A 49 2.71 24.76 9.93
C ASP A 49 2.09 23.35 10.02
N SER A 50 1.92 22.87 11.26
CA SER A 50 1.32 21.57 11.53
C SER A 50 -0.11 21.44 10.99
N ASP A 51 -0.86 22.54 10.94
CA ASP A 51 -2.23 22.57 10.43
C ASP A 51 -2.26 22.38 8.91
N SER A 52 -1.31 22.99 8.19
CA SER A 52 -1.14 22.81 6.75
C SER A 52 -0.76 21.37 6.41
N ALA A 53 0.17 20.77 7.15
CA ALA A 53 0.52 19.35 7.02
C ALA A 53 -0.69 18.45 7.32
N LYS A 54 -1.45 18.73 8.38
CA LYS A 54 -2.67 17.99 8.73
C LYS A 54 -3.72 18.05 7.62
N ARG A 55 -3.97 19.24 7.05
CA ARG A 55 -4.92 19.40 5.93
C ARG A 55 -4.48 18.59 4.72
N PHE A 56 -3.18 18.60 4.39
CA PHE A 56 -2.65 17.79 3.30
C PHE A 56 -2.85 16.29 3.54
N LEU A 57 -2.51 15.78 4.74
CA LEU A 57 -2.66 14.36 5.07
C LEU A 57 -4.13 13.93 5.04
N ILE A 58 -5.04 14.74 5.59
CA ILE A 58 -6.48 14.43 5.55
C ILE A 58 -7.01 14.49 4.11
N ALA A 59 -6.72 15.53 3.35
CA ALA A 59 -7.26 15.67 1.99
C ALA A 59 -6.66 14.64 1.01
N GLY A 60 -5.38 14.31 1.15
CA GLY A 60 -4.64 13.47 0.21
C GLY A 60 -4.61 11.98 0.57
N LEU A 61 -4.72 11.63 1.86
CA LEU A 61 -4.48 10.26 2.34
C LEU A 61 -5.64 9.66 3.15
N SER A 62 -6.81 10.31 3.22
CA SER A 62 -8.03 9.71 3.81
C SER A 62 -8.58 8.58 2.94
N ASN A 63 -7.85 7.47 2.88
CA ASN A 63 -8.28 6.23 2.26
C ASN A 63 -8.79 5.29 3.35
N ASP A 64 -9.95 4.67 3.13
CA ASP A 64 -10.48 3.61 4.00
C ASP A 64 -9.49 2.44 4.16
N LEU A 65 -8.66 2.21 3.14
CA LEU A 65 -7.62 1.18 3.13
C LEU A 65 -6.41 1.66 2.32
N SER A 66 -5.22 1.54 2.92
CA SER A 66 -3.94 1.70 2.23
C SER A 66 -3.21 0.37 2.12
N VAL A 67 -2.56 0.12 0.99
CA VAL A 67 -1.70 -1.06 0.79
C VAL A 67 -0.30 -0.62 0.43
N THR A 68 0.68 -1.11 1.18
CA THR A 68 2.10 -0.90 0.90
C THR A 68 2.74 -2.24 0.57
N ASN A 69 3.38 -2.35 -0.60
CA ASN A 69 3.92 -3.61 -1.09
C ASN A 69 5.40 -3.47 -1.43
N LEU A 70 6.25 -4.21 -0.70
CA LEU A 70 7.68 -4.31 -0.98
C LEU A 70 7.99 -5.38 -2.02
N GLY A 71 7.01 -6.11 -2.54
CA GLY A 71 7.22 -7.15 -3.53
C GLY A 71 8.17 -8.24 -3.02
N VAL A 72 8.88 -8.86 -3.96
CA VAL A 72 9.89 -9.88 -3.63
C VAL A 72 11.16 -9.20 -3.14
N ARG A 73 11.56 -9.52 -1.91
CA ARG A 73 12.78 -9.01 -1.31
C ARG A 73 13.83 -10.11 -1.20
N LEU A 74 14.99 -9.81 -1.74
CA LEU A 74 16.21 -10.58 -1.56
C LEU A 74 17.04 -9.84 -0.52
N VAL A 75 17.22 -10.43 0.65
CA VAL A 75 18.18 -9.92 1.63
C VAL A 75 19.50 -10.62 1.34
N PRO A 76 20.49 -9.90 0.80
CA PRO A 76 21.75 -10.54 0.50
C PRO A 76 22.44 -10.99 1.80
N SER A 77 22.90 -12.23 1.80
CA SER A 77 23.50 -12.91 2.96
C SER A 77 24.93 -12.43 3.19
N HIS A 78 25.10 -11.18 3.62
CA HIS A 78 26.42 -10.61 3.91
C HIS A 78 26.89 -10.92 5.35
N CYS A 79 26.04 -11.51 6.19
CA CYS A 79 26.33 -11.82 7.59
C CYS A 79 26.09 -13.31 7.87
N ARG A 80 26.69 -13.83 8.95
CA ARG A 80 26.43 -15.18 9.48
C ARG A 80 24.99 -15.38 10.00
N LEU A 81 24.18 -14.33 9.99
CA LEU A 81 22.79 -14.33 10.40
C LEU A 81 21.93 -13.86 9.22
N THR A 82 21.00 -14.71 8.81
CA THR A 82 19.97 -14.39 7.82
C THR A 82 18.61 -14.42 8.53
N PRO A 83 17.74 -13.42 8.31
CA PRO A 83 16.38 -13.46 8.85
C PRO A 83 15.65 -14.69 8.31
N SER A 84 14.91 -15.38 9.17
CA SER A 84 14.00 -16.47 8.74
C SER A 84 12.67 -15.92 8.19
N ALA A 85 12.34 -14.68 8.53
CA ALA A 85 11.15 -13.97 8.10
C ALA A 85 11.37 -12.46 8.15
N LEU A 86 10.55 -11.74 7.38
CA LEU A 86 10.44 -10.29 7.39
C LEU A 86 8.96 -9.92 7.43
N TRP A 87 8.63 -8.87 8.18
CA TRP A 87 7.30 -8.27 8.26
C TRP A 87 7.41 -6.77 8.01
N GLY A 88 6.44 -6.22 7.30
CA GLY A 88 6.38 -4.80 6.95
C GLY A 88 5.97 -4.56 5.51
N PRO A 89 5.80 -3.28 5.11
CA PRO A 89 5.95 -2.08 5.94
C PRO A 89 4.85 -1.98 7.02
N VAL A 90 5.20 -1.40 8.15
CA VAL A 90 4.27 -1.03 9.23
C VAL A 90 4.42 0.48 9.42
N GLN A 91 3.45 1.24 8.92
CA GLN A 91 3.43 2.70 8.99
C GLN A 91 2.02 3.15 9.35
N LEU A 92 1.93 4.22 10.14
CA LEU A 92 0.69 4.97 10.37
C LEU A 92 0.98 6.45 10.17
N THR A 93 0.08 7.14 9.48
CA THR A 93 0.07 8.59 9.30
C THR A 93 -0.68 9.33 10.40
N GLN A 94 -1.26 8.59 11.37
CA GLN A 94 -2.05 9.13 12.49
C GLN A 94 -3.35 9.83 12.04
N VAL A 95 -3.86 9.51 10.84
CA VAL A 95 -5.17 9.96 10.37
C VAL A 95 -6.24 9.06 10.98
N ALA A 96 -7.40 9.63 11.31
CA ALA A 96 -8.51 8.88 11.88
C ALA A 96 -8.90 7.72 10.95
N GLU A 97 -9.24 6.58 11.55
CA GLU A 97 -9.74 5.37 10.86
C GLU A 97 -8.75 4.74 9.86
N GLU A 98 -7.49 5.18 9.85
CA GLU A 98 -6.46 4.63 8.97
C GLU A 98 -6.28 3.12 9.20
N THR A 99 -6.32 2.38 8.09
CA THR A 99 -5.96 0.97 8.02
C THR A 99 -4.94 0.75 6.92
N VAL A 100 -3.76 0.26 7.29
CA VAL A 100 -2.64 -0.02 6.39
C VAL A 100 -2.38 -1.52 6.34
N THR A 101 -2.38 -2.10 5.14
CA THR A 101 -1.92 -3.47 4.86
C THR A 101 -0.52 -3.42 4.27
N GLY A 102 0.46 -3.96 5.01
CA GLY A 102 1.82 -4.16 4.51
C GLY A 102 1.96 -5.52 3.86
N VAL A 103 2.65 -5.60 2.72
CA VAL A 103 2.89 -6.84 1.97
C VAL A 103 4.37 -6.97 1.65
N ILE A 104 4.93 -8.15 1.94
CA ILE A 104 6.30 -8.52 1.56
C ILE A 104 6.38 -10.00 1.18
N THR A 105 7.15 -10.32 0.16
CA THR A 105 7.52 -11.70 -0.18
C THR A 105 8.99 -11.92 0.13
N TYR A 106 9.26 -12.81 1.09
CA TYR A 106 10.62 -13.15 1.52
C TYR A 106 10.75 -14.64 1.78
N GLY A 107 11.83 -15.26 1.29
CA GLY A 107 12.07 -16.69 1.39
C GLY A 107 10.96 -17.52 0.71
N GLY A 108 10.46 -17.07 -0.44
CA GLY A 108 9.36 -17.73 -1.17
C GLY A 108 7.99 -17.65 -0.47
N ARG A 109 7.87 -16.90 0.63
CA ARG A 109 6.62 -16.76 1.39
C ARG A 109 6.18 -15.31 1.44
N MET A 110 4.98 -15.06 0.92
CA MET A 110 4.27 -13.79 1.08
C MET A 110 3.73 -13.69 2.51
N ARG A 111 3.91 -12.52 3.12
CA ARG A 111 3.43 -12.19 4.45
C ARG A 111 2.70 -10.86 4.38
N LEU A 112 1.60 -10.79 5.12
CA LEU A 112 0.78 -9.58 5.24
C LEU A 112 0.77 -9.11 6.68
N THR A 113 0.84 -7.81 6.88
CA THR A 113 0.63 -7.13 8.17
C THR A 113 -0.55 -6.19 8.04
N LYS A 114 -1.37 -6.07 9.08
CA LYS A 114 -2.42 -5.05 9.17
C LYS A 114 -2.13 -4.16 10.36
N THR A 115 -2.11 -2.86 10.13
CA THR A 115 -1.80 -1.84 11.13
C THR A 115 -2.86 -0.74 11.03
N GLY A 116 -3.46 -0.32 12.13
CA GLY A 116 -4.50 0.70 12.09
C GLY A 116 -5.25 0.81 13.41
N TYR A 117 -6.15 1.79 13.49
CA TYR A 117 -6.96 2.05 14.68
C TYR A 117 -8.30 1.32 14.66
N MET A 118 -8.81 1.02 13.46
CA MET A 118 -10.08 0.33 13.23
C MET A 118 -9.83 -0.95 12.42
N THR A 119 -9.40 -2.02 13.09
CA THR A 119 -9.15 -3.27 12.39
C THR A 119 -10.45 -4.04 12.21
N THR A 120 -11.00 -4.08 10.98
CA THR A 120 -12.02 -5.08 10.62
C THR A 120 -11.48 -6.50 10.85
N ASP A 121 -12.13 -7.25 11.73
CA ASP A 121 -11.78 -8.64 11.99
C ASP A 121 -11.94 -9.49 10.71
N GLY A 122 -11.12 -10.53 10.58
CA GLY A 122 -11.18 -11.47 9.46
C GLY A 122 -10.64 -10.96 8.13
N PHE A 123 -10.43 -9.65 7.93
CA PHE A 123 -9.98 -9.09 6.65
C PHE A 123 -8.75 -9.79 6.05
N LEU A 124 -7.68 -9.97 6.84
CA LEU A 124 -6.47 -10.65 6.36
C LEU A 124 -6.72 -12.13 6.05
N ALA A 125 -7.57 -12.80 6.81
CA ALA A 125 -7.92 -14.20 6.56
C ALA A 125 -8.68 -14.33 5.24
N THR A 126 -9.68 -13.48 5.01
CA THR A 126 -10.42 -13.42 3.74
C THR A 126 -9.48 -13.16 2.57
N LEU A 127 -8.53 -12.21 2.71
CA LEU A 127 -7.58 -11.89 1.66
C LEU A 127 -6.68 -13.09 1.33
N VAL A 128 -6.18 -13.79 2.35
CA VAL A 128 -5.39 -15.03 2.15
C VAL A 128 -6.22 -16.09 1.43
N ASP A 129 -7.46 -16.32 1.86
CA ASP A 129 -8.35 -17.29 1.23
C ASP A 129 -8.65 -16.94 -0.23
N THR A 130 -8.87 -15.67 -0.54
CA THR A 130 -9.07 -15.21 -1.93
C THR A 130 -7.84 -15.49 -2.77
N LEU A 131 -6.64 -15.11 -2.30
CA LEU A 131 -5.40 -15.29 -3.07
C LEU A 131 -5.01 -16.76 -3.27
N GLN A 132 -5.44 -17.66 -2.38
CA GLN A 132 -5.25 -19.11 -2.54
C GLN A 132 -6.18 -19.73 -3.59
N ARG A 133 -7.26 -19.03 -3.98
CA ARG A 133 -8.26 -19.50 -4.95
C ARG A 133 -8.04 -18.94 -6.37
N CYS A 134 -7.12 -17.98 -6.53
CA CYS A 134 -6.76 -17.36 -7.81
C CYS A 134 -5.60 -18.09 -8.51
#